data_AF-A0A7L7RZB9-F1
#
_entry.id   AF-A0A7L7RZB9-F1
#
_cell.length_a   1.000
_cell.length_b   1.000
_cell.length_c   1.000
_cell.angle_alpha   90.00
_cell.angle_beta   90.00
_cell.angle_gamma   90.00
#
_symmetry.space_group_name_H-M   'P 1'
#
loop_
_entity.id
_entity.type
_entity.pdbx_description
1 polymer ?
#
loop_
_entity_poly.entity_id
_entity_poly.type
_entity_poly.pdbx_seq_one_letter_code
_entity_poly.pdbx_strand_id
1 'polypeptide(L)'
;SLVTLDGEKRELTTEDLVITVADKPVALAGVMGGQATEIDANSQTVVLEAAVFDGKSIRKTSGRLNLRSESSSRFEKGVNYATVLEALDFAAAMLQELAEGQVLSGHVQAGQLPTEPVEVSTSLDYVNVRLGTELTFKDIQTVFDQLGFGLTGDETSFTVAVPRRRWDISIPADLVEEIARIYGYDKLPTTLPEAGGTAAELTPTQALRRKVRGLAEGLGLTEIISYALTTPEKAVEFA
;
A
#
# COMPACT_ATOMS: atom_id res chain seq x y z
N SER A 1 7.78 -28.75 7.83
CA SER A 1 8.81 -27.81 8.27
C SER A 1 9.77 -27.46 7.14
N LEU A 2 10.44 -26.31 7.21
CA LEU A 2 11.51 -25.86 6.31
C LEU A 2 12.67 -25.33 7.15
N VAL A 3 13.92 -25.46 6.71
CA VAL A 3 15.06 -24.72 7.30
C VAL A 3 15.36 -23.52 6.41
N THR A 4 15.25 -22.32 6.96
CA THR A 4 15.47 -21.06 6.24
C THR A 4 16.97 -20.71 6.16
N LEU A 5 17.35 -19.72 5.34
CA LEU A 5 18.74 -19.30 5.13
C LEU A 5 19.49 -18.91 6.42
N ASP A 6 18.75 -18.51 7.46
CA ASP A 6 19.28 -18.23 8.79
C ASP A 6 19.61 -19.50 9.61
N GLY A 7 19.41 -20.69 9.04
CA GLY A 7 19.62 -21.99 9.69
C GLY A 7 18.52 -22.37 10.68
N GLU A 8 17.46 -21.57 10.83
CA GLU A 8 16.38 -21.89 11.76
C GLU A 8 15.33 -22.79 11.12
N LYS A 9 14.88 -23.81 11.87
CA LYS A 9 13.77 -24.67 11.45
C LYS A 9 12.43 -23.98 11.71
N ARG A 10 11.67 -23.78 10.65
CA ARG A 10 10.33 -23.19 10.63
C ARG A 10 9.26 -24.28 10.55
N GLU A 11 8.33 -24.27 11.50
CA GLU A 11 7.11 -25.07 11.40
C GLU A 11 6.10 -24.32 10.53
N LEU A 12 5.60 -25.03 9.52
CA LEU A 12 4.72 -24.48 8.49
C LEU A 12 3.26 -24.76 8.85
N THR A 13 2.39 -23.84 8.46
CA THR A 13 0.94 -23.96 8.52
C THR A 13 0.35 -24.04 7.12
N THR A 14 -0.92 -24.41 7.00
CA THR A 14 -1.62 -24.48 5.71
C THR A 14 -1.86 -23.10 5.08
N GLU A 15 -1.64 -22.01 5.81
CA GLU A 15 -1.73 -20.64 5.27
C GLU A 15 -0.41 -20.17 4.64
N ASP A 16 0.69 -20.92 4.79
CA ASP A 16 2.00 -20.52 4.29
C ASP A 16 2.18 -20.90 2.83
N LEU A 17 2.51 -19.92 2.01
CA LEU A 17 2.93 -20.15 0.64
C LEU A 17 4.39 -20.63 0.64
N VAL A 18 4.62 -21.78 0.00
CA VAL A 18 5.96 -22.37 -0.14
C VAL A 18 6.28 -22.65 -1.60
N ILE A 19 7.56 -22.56 -1.91
CA ILE A 19 8.11 -22.98 -3.20
C ILE A 19 8.64 -24.39 -3.00
N THR A 20 8.31 -25.30 -3.91
CA THR A 20 8.63 -26.72 -3.74
C THR A 20 9.40 -27.29 -4.93
N VAL A 21 10.34 -28.19 -4.65
CA VAL A 21 11.01 -29.03 -5.64
C VAL A 21 10.73 -30.48 -5.27
N ALA A 22 10.11 -31.24 -6.18
CA ALA A 22 9.71 -32.64 -5.93
C ALA A 22 8.97 -32.81 -4.57
N ASP A 23 7.94 -32.00 -4.35
CA ASP A 23 7.10 -31.97 -3.14
C ASP A 23 7.81 -31.63 -1.83
N LYS A 24 9.06 -31.14 -1.90
CA LYS A 24 9.81 -30.66 -0.73
C LYS A 24 9.87 -29.13 -0.74
N PRO A 25 9.49 -28.46 0.35
CA PRO A 25 9.61 -27.01 0.43
C PRO A 25 11.08 -26.62 0.38
N VAL A 26 11.40 -25.65 -0.47
CA VAL A 26 12.74 -25.08 -0.66
C VAL A 26 12.78 -23.59 -0.34
N ALA A 27 11.64 -22.91 -0.21
CA ALA A 27 11.56 -21.52 0.25
C ALA A 27 10.19 -21.21 0.87
N LEU A 28 10.15 -20.23 1.79
CA LEU A 28 8.93 -19.52 2.14
C LEU A 28 8.72 -18.44 1.08
N ALA A 29 7.72 -18.65 0.23
CA ALA A 29 7.48 -17.85 -0.95
C ALA A 29 7.32 -16.36 -0.56
N GLY A 30 8.10 -15.48 -1.18
CA GLY A 30 8.07 -14.03 -0.91
C GLY A 30 8.54 -13.58 0.48
N VAL A 31 9.07 -14.49 1.31
CA VAL A 31 9.54 -14.19 2.67
C VAL A 31 11.03 -14.44 2.80
N MET A 32 11.46 -15.70 2.63
CA MET A 32 12.85 -16.11 2.78
C MET A 32 13.12 -17.44 2.05
N GLY A 33 14.29 -17.54 1.41
CA GLY A 33 14.77 -18.79 0.84
C GLY A 33 14.96 -19.88 1.88
N GLY A 34 15.02 -21.13 1.44
CA GLY A 34 15.45 -22.25 2.26
C GLY A 34 16.95 -22.49 2.10
N GLN A 35 17.57 -23.00 3.15
CA GLN A 35 19.01 -23.29 3.17
C GLN A 35 19.44 -24.30 2.10
N ALA A 36 18.55 -25.23 1.74
CA ALA A 36 18.87 -26.30 0.79
C ALA A 36 19.11 -25.82 -0.66
N THR A 37 18.64 -24.62 -1.02
CA THR A 37 18.78 -24.04 -2.36
C THR A 37 19.44 -22.66 -2.32
N GLU A 38 20.18 -22.37 -1.25
CA GLU A 38 20.97 -21.16 -1.13
C GLU A 38 22.11 -21.13 -2.17
N ILE A 39 22.41 -19.94 -2.70
CA ILE A 39 23.59 -19.72 -3.53
C ILE A 39 24.81 -19.62 -2.61
N ASP A 40 25.83 -20.42 -2.89
CA ASP A 40 27.11 -20.45 -2.15
C ASP A 40 28.32 -20.15 -3.05
N ALA A 41 29.53 -20.23 -2.48
CA ALA A 41 30.77 -20.01 -3.21
C ALA A 41 31.06 -21.03 -4.33
N ASN A 42 30.35 -22.16 -4.35
CA ASN A 42 30.54 -23.24 -5.33
C ASN A 42 29.46 -23.20 -6.43
N SER A 43 28.50 -22.29 -6.33
CA SER A 43 27.35 -22.22 -7.22
C SER A 43 27.77 -21.72 -8.61
N GLN A 44 27.57 -22.56 -9.62
CA GLN A 44 27.94 -22.28 -11.02
C GLN A 44 26.72 -22.11 -11.93
N THR A 45 25.54 -22.54 -11.47
CA THR A 45 24.29 -22.48 -12.23
C THR A 45 23.21 -21.99 -11.29
N VAL A 46 22.53 -20.93 -11.70
CA VAL A 46 21.51 -20.26 -10.89
C VAL A 46 20.19 -20.26 -11.65
N VAL A 47 19.10 -20.42 -10.90
CA VAL A 47 17.75 -20.19 -11.39
C VAL A 47 17.29 -18.87 -10.79
N LEU A 48 16.87 -17.93 -11.64
CA LEU A 48 16.28 -16.68 -11.20
C LEU A 48 14.76 -16.83 -11.08
N GLU A 49 14.23 -16.39 -9.96
CA GLU A 49 12.79 -16.34 -9.70
C GLU A 49 12.32 -14.88 -9.73
N ALA A 50 11.31 -14.61 -10.55
CA ALA A 50 10.50 -13.39 -10.47
C ALA A 50 9.04 -13.81 -10.33
N ALA A 51 8.47 -13.52 -9.17
CA ALA A 51 7.14 -13.99 -8.79
C ALA A 51 6.28 -12.87 -8.23
N VAL A 52 4.98 -13.12 -8.17
CA VAL A 52 3.98 -12.26 -7.52
C VAL A 52 3.22 -13.12 -6.53
N PHE A 53 3.23 -12.72 -5.26
CA PHE A 53 2.53 -13.43 -4.19
C PHE A 53 1.41 -12.57 -3.60
N ASP A 54 0.41 -13.22 -3.00
CA ASP A 54 -0.66 -12.52 -2.29
C ASP A 54 -0.10 -11.79 -1.06
N GLY A 55 -0.16 -10.45 -1.07
CA GLY A 55 0.44 -9.63 -0.02
C GLY A 55 -0.14 -9.87 1.38
N LYS A 56 -1.39 -10.31 1.49
CA LYS A 56 -2.00 -10.67 2.79
C LYS A 56 -1.36 -11.94 3.36
N SER A 57 -1.18 -12.95 2.52
CA SER A 57 -0.52 -14.22 2.88
C SER A 57 0.92 -13.98 3.28
N ILE A 58 1.65 -13.14 2.53
CA ILE A 58 3.03 -12.73 2.89
C ILE A 58 3.06 -12.02 4.23
N ARG A 59 2.19 -11.01 4.46
CA ARG A 59 2.12 -10.26 5.72
C ARG A 59 1.89 -11.16 6.92
N LYS A 60 0.96 -12.10 6.80
CA LYS A 60 0.62 -13.04 7.88
C LYS A 60 1.82 -13.95 8.17
N THR A 61 2.43 -14.50 7.14
CA THR A 61 3.57 -15.42 7.26
C THR A 61 4.79 -14.73 7.84
N SER A 62 5.19 -13.58 7.28
CA SER A 62 6.34 -12.77 7.74
C SER A 62 6.15 -12.31 9.18
N GLY A 63 4.96 -11.81 9.54
CA GLY A 63 4.64 -11.35 10.88
C GLY A 63 4.62 -12.47 11.91
N ARG A 64 3.99 -13.61 11.61
CA ARG A 64 3.92 -14.76 12.52
C ARG A 64 5.28 -15.37 12.79
N LEU A 65 6.12 -15.49 11.76
CA LEU A 65 7.47 -16.07 11.88
C LEU A 65 8.53 -15.03 12.28
N ASN A 66 8.15 -13.75 12.44
CA ASN A 66 9.07 -12.64 12.67
C ASN A 66 10.20 -12.53 11.61
N LEU A 67 9.86 -12.84 10.36
CA LEU A 67 10.77 -12.86 9.19
C LEU A 67 10.46 -11.71 8.24
N ARG A 68 10.48 -10.47 8.74
CA ARG A 68 10.23 -9.31 7.89
C ARG A 68 11.51 -8.93 7.13
N SER A 69 11.42 -8.91 5.81
CA SER A 69 12.54 -8.60 4.91
C SER A 69 12.17 -7.49 3.93
N GLU A 70 13.17 -6.97 3.21
CA GLU A 70 12.95 -6.06 2.08
C GLU A 70 12.04 -6.68 1.01
N SER A 71 12.13 -7.99 0.80
CA SER A 71 11.27 -8.74 -0.13
C SER A 71 9.85 -8.83 0.39
N SER A 72 9.65 -9.30 1.62
CA SER A 72 8.31 -9.46 2.20
C SER A 72 7.57 -8.12 2.29
N SER A 73 8.27 -7.04 2.66
CA SER A 73 7.72 -5.67 2.72
C SER A 73 7.22 -5.17 1.37
N ARG A 74 7.89 -5.53 0.26
CA ARG A 74 7.45 -5.18 -1.10
C ARG A 74 6.21 -5.97 -1.49
N PHE A 75 6.21 -7.29 -1.30
CA PHE A 75 5.04 -8.11 -1.61
C PHE A 75 3.81 -7.74 -0.76
N GLU A 76 4.00 -7.38 0.51
CA GLU A 76 2.93 -6.88 1.40
C GLU A 76 2.21 -5.66 0.81
N LYS A 77 2.94 -4.77 0.13
CA LYS A 77 2.42 -3.52 -0.43
C LYS A 77 1.92 -3.65 -1.87
N GLY A 78 2.32 -4.72 -2.56
CA GLY A 78 2.06 -4.94 -3.97
C GLY A 78 3.32 -4.72 -4.82
N VAL A 79 3.38 -5.43 -5.94
CA VAL A 79 4.46 -5.34 -6.94
C VAL A 79 3.86 -4.99 -8.29
N ASN A 80 4.61 -4.27 -9.13
CA ASN A 80 4.15 -3.89 -10.46
C ASN A 80 4.11 -5.10 -11.40
N TYR A 81 2.92 -5.55 -11.76
CA TYR A 81 2.73 -6.73 -12.61
C TYR A 81 3.29 -6.54 -14.02
N ALA A 82 3.29 -5.32 -14.54
CA ALA A 82 3.71 -5.05 -15.92
C ALA A 82 5.23 -5.23 -16.14
N THR A 83 6.03 -5.22 -15.08
CA THR A 83 7.51 -5.21 -15.19
C THR A 83 8.17 -6.40 -14.49
N VAL A 84 7.41 -7.47 -14.18
CA VAL A 84 7.97 -8.65 -13.50
C VAL A 84 9.00 -9.36 -14.38
N LEU A 85 8.66 -9.61 -15.65
CA LEU A 85 9.58 -10.23 -16.61
C LEU A 85 10.73 -9.29 -16.98
N GLU A 86 10.47 -8.00 -17.11
CA GLU A 86 11.53 -7.01 -17.35
C GLU A 86 12.56 -7.00 -16.20
N ALA A 87 12.11 -7.08 -14.95
CA ALA A 87 13.00 -7.18 -13.80
C ALA A 87 13.81 -8.48 -13.78
N LEU A 88 13.20 -9.60 -14.22
CA LEU A 88 13.88 -10.89 -14.36
C LEU A 88 14.99 -10.82 -15.42
N ASP A 89 14.66 -10.30 -16.61
CA ASP A 89 15.59 -10.15 -17.72
C ASP A 89 16.73 -9.20 -17.35
N PHE A 90 16.42 -8.11 -16.65
CA PHE A 90 17.43 -7.19 -16.12
C PHE A 90 18.38 -7.88 -15.13
N ALA A 91 17.85 -8.68 -14.19
CA ALA A 91 18.69 -9.44 -13.26
C ALA A 91 19.58 -10.47 -13.98
N ALA A 92 19.07 -11.14 -15.01
CA ALA A 92 19.85 -12.05 -15.84
C ALA A 92 20.97 -11.33 -16.60
N ALA A 93 20.66 -10.16 -17.19
CA ALA A 93 21.66 -9.31 -17.86
C ALA A 93 22.76 -8.84 -16.89
N MET A 94 22.40 -8.46 -15.66
CA MET A 94 23.37 -8.09 -14.63
C MET A 94 24.29 -9.25 -14.23
N LEU A 95 23.77 -10.48 -14.16
CA LEU A 95 24.62 -11.64 -13.89
C LEU A 95 25.57 -11.95 -15.06
N GLN A 96 25.13 -11.75 -16.31
CA GLN A 96 26.01 -11.87 -17.46
C GLN A 96 27.14 -10.84 -17.42
N GLU A 97 26.80 -9.59 -17.14
CA GLU A 97 27.77 -8.48 -17.11
C GLU A 97 28.76 -8.60 -15.95
N LEU A 98 28.26 -8.93 -14.75
CA LEU A 98 29.04 -8.84 -13.51
C LEU A 98 29.69 -10.16 -13.08
N ALA A 99 29.10 -11.28 -13.47
CA ALA A 99 29.55 -12.62 -13.07
C ALA A 99 29.93 -13.50 -14.27
N GLU A 100 29.99 -12.92 -15.48
CA GLU A 100 30.31 -13.62 -16.74
C GLU A 100 29.39 -14.83 -16.99
N GLY A 101 28.17 -14.78 -16.44
CA GLY A 101 27.18 -15.85 -16.55
C GLY A 101 26.65 -15.99 -17.98
N GLN A 102 26.41 -17.22 -18.42
CA GLN A 102 25.72 -17.47 -19.69
C GLN A 102 24.21 -17.52 -19.48
N VAL A 103 23.50 -16.51 -20.00
CA VAL A 103 22.03 -16.46 -19.94
C VAL A 103 21.44 -17.39 -21.00
N LEU A 104 20.58 -18.32 -20.57
CA LEU A 104 19.82 -19.17 -21.46
C LEU A 104 18.63 -18.40 -22.05
N SER A 105 18.24 -18.74 -23.28
CA SER A 105 17.10 -18.10 -23.94
C SER A 105 15.76 -18.63 -23.42
N GLY A 106 14.79 -17.72 -23.32
CA GLY A 106 13.41 -18.04 -22.95
C GLY A 106 13.13 -17.96 -21.45
N HIS A 107 11.89 -18.25 -21.08
CA HIS A 107 11.38 -18.19 -19.72
C HIS A 107 10.49 -19.40 -19.45
N VAL A 108 10.49 -19.87 -18.20
CA VAL A 108 9.48 -20.82 -17.71
C VAL A 108 8.49 -20.01 -16.89
N GLN A 109 7.26 -19.89 -17.38
CA GLN A 109 6.22 -19.11 -16.73
C GLN A 109 4.99 -19.97 -16.45
N ALA A 110 4.42 -19.78 -15.26
CA ALA A 110 3.13 -20.32 -14.87
C ALA A 110 2.21 -19.17 -14.44
N GLY A 111 0.94 -19.26 -14.84
CA GLY A 111 -0.06 -18.23 -14.55
C GLY A 111 -0.03 -17.04 -15.51
N GLN A 112 -1.01 -16.15 -15.31
CA GLN A 112 -1.20 -14.95 -16.10
C GLN A 112 -1.50 -13.78 -15.16
N LEU A 113 -0.85 -12.64 -15.43
CA LEU A 113 -1.08 -11.40 -14.71
C LEU A 113 -1.76 -10.38 -15.63
N PRO A 114 -2.69 -9.56 -15.12
CA PRO A 114 -3.24 -8.46 -15.89
C PRO A 114 -2.18 -7.34 -15.97
N THR A 115 -1.54 -7.22 -17.12
CA THR A 115 -0.49 -6.21 -17.40
C THR A 115 -1.04 -4.93 -18.01
N GLU A 116 -2.21 -5.00 -18.64
CA GLU A 116 -2.84 -3.86 -19.30
C GLU A 116 -3.25 -2.77 -18.31
N PRO A 117 -3.16 -1.47 -18.68
CA PRO A 117 -3.65 -0.36 -17.87
C PRO A 117 -5.09 -0.55 -17.39
N VAL A 118 -5.42 0.09 -16.25
CA VAL A 118 -6.78 0.19 -15.75
C VAL A 118 -7.37 1.51 -16.24
N GLU A 119 -8.47 1.43 -16.96
CA GLU A 119 -9.17 2.61 -17.47
C GLU A 119 -10.08 3.19 -16.38
N VAL A 120 -9.87 4.47 -16.05
CA VAL A 120 -10.71 5.21 -15.09
C VAL A 120 -11.25 6.46 -15.76
N SER A 121 -12.58 6.55 -15.89
CA SER A 121 -13.25 7.66 -16.57
C SER A 121 -13.80 8.69 -15.58
N THR A 122 -13.70 9.97 -15.94
CA THR A 122 -14.26 11.10 -15.17
C THR A 122 -14.48 12.32 -16.08
N SER A 123 -14.85 13.47 -15.53
CA SER A 123 -15.05 14.73 -16.27
C SER A 123 -14.34 15.90 -15.61
N LEU A 124 -14.14 16.98 -16.36
CA LEU A 124 -13.51 18.20 -15.83
C LEU A 124 -14.39 18.85 -14.74
N ASP A 125 -15.71 18.84 -14.95
CA ASP A 125 -16.69 19.28 -13.96
C ASP A 125 -16.56 18.48 -12.66
N TYR A 126 -16.43 17.16 -12.76
CA TYR A 126 -16.24 16.32 -11.58
C TYR A 126 -15.01 16.78 -10.78
N VAL A 127 -13.86 16.93 -11.44
CA VAL A 127 -12.61 17.37 -10.80
C VAL A 127 -12.76 18.73 -10.14
N ASN A 128 -13.23 19.73 -10.88
CA ASN A 128 -13.31 21.11 -10.41
C ASN A 128 -14.28 21.29 -9.25
N VAL A 129 -15.42 20.59 -9.25
CA VAL A 129 -16.37 20.62 -8.13
C VAL A 129 -15.74 20.09 -6.83
N ARG A 130 -14.91 19.04 -6.89
CA ARG A 130 -14.31 18.45 -5.68
C ARG A 130 -13.10 19.24 -5.18
N LEU A 131 -12.34 19.83 -6.09
CA LEU A 131 -11.17 20.64 -5.73
C LEU A 131 -11.51 22.10 -5.44
N GLY A 132 -12.71 22.56 -5.82
CA GLY A 132 -13.07 23.97 -5.76
C GLY A 132 -12.24 24.83 -6.72
N THR A 133 -11.82 24.26 -7.86
CA THR A 133 -10.91 24.89 -8.82
C THR A 133 -11.60 25.22 -10.13
N GLU A 134 -10.91 25.99 -10.98
CA GLU A 134 -11.29 26.26 -12.38
C GLU A 134 -10.21 25.73 -13.34
N LEU A 135 -9.76 24.49 -13.13
CA LEU A 135 -8.78 23.86 -14.01
C LEU A 135 -9.37 23.69 -15.40
N THR A 136 -8.53 23.85 -16.41
CA THR A 136 -8.86 23.55 -17.81
C THR A 136 -8.51 22.10 -18.13
N PHE A 137 -9.09 21.54 -19.20
CA PHE A 137 -8.70 20.20 -19.67
C PHE A 137 -7.21 20.09 -20.02
N LYS A 138 -6.59 21.20 -20.45
CA LYS A 138 -5.15 21.26 -20.72
C LYS A 138 -4.30 21.13 -19.45
N ASP A 139 -4.79 21.64 -18.31
CA ASP A 139 -4.11 21.45 -17.03
C ASP A 139 -4.14 19.97 -16.64
N ILE A 140 -5.27 19.30 -16.86
CA ILE A 140 -5.44 17.87 -16.62
C ILE A 140 -4.50 17.03 -17.51
N GLN A 141 -4.41 17.37 -18.80
CA GLN A 141 -3.44 16.75 -19.73
C GLN A 141 -2.01 16.87 -19.21
N THR A 142 -1.62 18.08 -18.81
CA THR A 142 -0.27 18.36 -18.29
C THR A 142 0.06 17.51 -17.06
N VAL A 143 -0.90 17.34 -16.15
CA VAL A 143 -0.71 16.51 -14.96
C VAL A 143 -0.51 15.03 -15.33
N PHE A 144 -1.38 14.47 -16.16
CA PHE A 144 -1.29 13.05 -16.49
C PHE A 144 -0.10 12.71 -17.39
N ASP A 145 0.34 13.65 -18.24
CA ASP A 145 1.60 13.52 -18.98
C ASP A 145 2.80 13.44 -18.03
N GLN A 146 2.86 14.29 -16.99
CA GLN A 146 3.93 14.24 -15.98
C GLN A 146 3.93 12.94 -15.17
N LEU A 147 2.74 12.38 -14.92
CA LEU A 147 2.58 11.09 -14.25
C LEU A 147 2.86 9.90 -15.18
N GLY A 148 2.93 10.13 -16.50
CA GLY A 148 3.06 9.10 -17.52
C GLY A 148 1.81 8.22 -17.63
N PHE A 149 0.62 8.81 -17.50
CA PHE A 149 -0.66 8.13 -17.68
C PHE A 149 -1.26 8.54 -19.03
N GLY A 150 -1.78 7.57 -19.79
CA GLY A 150 -2.46 7.88 -21.04
C GLY A 150 -3.78 8.60 -20.76
N LEU A 151 -4.11 9.62 -21.55
CA LEU A 151 -5.38 10.34 -21.46
C LEU A 151 -6.08 10.34 -22.82
N THR A 152 -7.37 10.00 -22.83
CA THR A 152 -8.23 10.05 -24.01
C THR A 152 -9.54 10.77 -23.70
N GLY A 153 -10.19 11.37 -24.71
CA GLY A 153 -11.45 12.10 -24.56
C GLY A 153 -11.27 13.62 -24.48
N ASP A 154 -12.22 14.30 -23.82
CA ASP A 154 -12.32 15.76 -23.72
C ASP A 154 -12.80 16.22 -22.33
N GLU A 155 -13.08 17.53 -22.19
CA GLU A 155 -13.52 18.15 -20.94
C GLU A 155 -14.83 17.57 -20.37
N THR A 156 -15.72 17.08 -21.23
CA THR A 156 -17.02 16.54 -20.83
C THR A 156 -16.89 15.13 -20.28
N SER A 157 -15.96 14.35 -20.85
CA SER A 157 -15.66 12.99 -20.42
C SER A 157 -14.28 12.59 -20.95
N PHE A 158 -13.40 12.21 -20.03
CA PHE A 158 -12.09 11.68 -20.35
C PHE A 158 -11.81 10.39 -19.60
N THR A 159 -10.94 9.56 -20.16
CA THR A 159 -10.50 8.30 -19.57
C THR A 159 -8.99 8.30 -19.42
N VAL A 160 -8.55 7.95 -18.20
CA VAL A 160 -7.14 7.84 -17.84
C VAL A 160 -6.75 6.36 -17.85
N ALA A 161 -5.75 6.02 -18.66
CA ALA A 161 -5.11 4.72 -18.70
C ALA A 161 -4.07 4.63 -17.58
N VAL A 162 -4.51 4.14 -16.42
CA VAL A 162 -3.69 4.04 -15.21
C VAL A 162 -2.76 2.82 -15.32
N PRO A 163 -1.43 3.00 -15.28
CA PRO A 163 -0.49 1.90 -15.39
C PRO A 163 -0.55 1.00 -14.15
N ARG A 164 -0.33 -0.31 -14.32
CA ARG A 164 -0.42 -1.30 -13.23
C ARG A 164 0.48 -1.04 -12.02
N ARG A 165 1.53 -0.22 -12.17
CA ARG A 165 2.36 0.26 -11.05
C ARG A 165 1.63 1.16 -10.06
N ARG A 166 0.42 1.63 -10.40
CA ARG A 166 -0.45 2.48 -9.57
C ARG A 166 -1.77 1.76 -9.28
N TRP A 167 -1.66 0.60 -8.64
CA TRP A 167 -2.81 -0.23 -8.24
C TRP A 167 -3.70 0.42 -7.17
N ASP A 168 -3.25 1.52 -6.57
CA ASP A 168 -4.00 2.37 -5.67
C ASP A 168 -5.08 3.20 -6.38
N ILE A 169 -4.96 3.44 -7.68
CA ILE A 169 -5.90 4.24 -8.46
C ILE A 169 -6.92 3.31 -9.15
N SER A 170 -8.18 3.42 -8.76
CA SER A 170 -9.28 2.59 -9.26
C SER A 170 -10.60 3.33 -9.47
N ILE A 171 -10.75 4.52 -8.88
CA ILE A 171 -11.97 5.32 -8.95
C ILE A 171 -11.66 6.79 -9.32
N PRO A 172 -12.66 7.56 -9.77
CA PRO A 172 -12.47 8.96 -10.13
C PRO A 172 -11.89 9.84 -9.02
N ALA A 173 -12.18 9.52 -7.75
CA ALA A 173 -11.64 10.26 -6.61
C ALA A 173 -10.11 10.13 -6.47
N ASP A 174 -9.55 8.97 -6.84
CA ASP A 174 -8.10 8.73 -6.79
C ASP A 174 -7.39 9.61 -7.84
N LEU A 175 -8.02 9.79 -9.02
CA LEU A 175 -7.54 10.72 -10.04
C LEU A 175 -7.57 12.16 -9.55
N VAL A 176 -8.61 12.56 -8.81
CA VAL A 176 -8.74 13.90 -8.23
C VAL A 176 -7.59 14.18 -7.25
N GLU A 177 -7.21 13.20 -6.43
CA GLU A 177 -6.07 13.32 -5.53
C GLU A 177 -4.76 13.52 -6.30
N GLU A 178 -4.52 12.73 -7.35
CA GLU A 178 -3.32 12.88 -8.20
C GLU A 178 -3.27 14.24 -8.88
N ILE A 179 -4.41 14.72 -9.39
CA ILE A 179 -4.54 16.06 -9.96
C ILE A 179 -4.18 17.12 -8.93
N ALA A 180 -4.78 17.07 -7.75
CA ALA A 180 -4.50 18.03 -6.69
C ALA A 180 -3.03 17.99 -6.25
N ARG A 181 -2.44 16.80 -6.13
CA ARG A 181 -1.08 16.59 -5.63
C ARG A 181 -0.04 17.17 -6.59
N ILE A 182 -0.22 16.95 -7.89
CA ILE A 182 0.69 17.48 -8.93
C ILE A 182 0.42 18.96 -9.20
N TYR A 183 -0.83 19.40 -9.19
CA TYR A 183 -1.18 20.81 -9.29
C TYR A 183 -0.60 21.62 -8.12
N GLY A 184 -0.66 21.05 -6.91
CA GLY A 184 -0.17 21.60 -5.66
C GLY A 184 -1.32 21.98 -4.72
N TYR A 185 -1.33 21.38 -3.52
CA TYR A 185 -2.39 21.62 -2.52
C TYR A 185 -2.43 23.08 -2.06
N ASP A 186 -1.28 23.76 -2.05
CA ASP A 186 -1.17 25.18 -1.69
C ASP A 186 -1.91 26.13 -2.65
N LYS A 187 -2.27 25.65 -3.85
CA LYS A 187 -3.04 26.40 -4.83
C LYS A 187 -4.54 26.20 -4.71
N LEU A 188 -5.00 25.26 -3.88
CA LEU A 188 -6.43 25.02 -3.69
C LEU A 188 -7.06 26.20 -2.94
N PRO A 189 -8.19 26.73 -3.42
CA PRO A 189 -8.85 27.84 -2.74
C PRO A 189 -9.25 27.50 -1.31
N THR A 190 -8.93 28.40 -0.38
CA THR A 190 -9.42 28.30 1.00
C THR A 190 -10.79 28.97 1.07
N THR A 191 -11.85 28.17 1.10
CA THR A 191 -13.23 28.64 1.24
C THR A 191 -13.84 28.05 2.51
N LEU A 192 -14.86 28.72 3.04
CA LEU A 192 -15.71 28.13 4.06
C LEU A 192 -16.90 27.47 3.36
N PRO A 193 -17.33 26.28 3.79
CA PRO A 193 -18.56 25.70 3.26
C PRO A 193 -19.73 26.64 3.57
N GLU A 194 -20.59 26.88 2.58
CA GLU A 194 -21.85 27.57 2.82
C GLU A 194 -22.73 26.67 3.71
N ALA A 195 -22.66 26.87 5.01
CA ALA A 195 -23.54 26.21 5.96
C ALA A 195 -24.95 26.80 5.81
N GLY A 196 -25.74 26.20 4.92
CA GLY A 196 -27.17 26.46 4.80
C GLY A 196 -27.95 25.94 6.01
N GLY A 197 -27.74 26.50 7.21
CA GLY A 197 -28.66 26.27 8.33
C GLY A 197 -28.09 26.33 9.75
N THR A 198 -28.83 27.09 10.58
CA THR A 198 -28.92 27.13 12.06
C THR A 198 -27.64 27.43 12.86
N ALA A 199 -27.70 28.51 13.64
CA ALA A 199 -26.78 28.76 14.74
C ALA A 199 -26.80 27.54 15.67
N ALA A 200 -25.70 26.80 15.71
CA ALA A 200 -25.54 25.70 16.64
C ALA A 200 -25.24 26.26 18.03
N GLU A 201 -26.01 25.83 19.03
CA GLU A 201 -25.75 26.13 20.43
C GLU A 201 -25.26 24.88 21.17
N LEU A 202 -24.69 25.08 22.35
CA LEU A 202 -24.36 23.96 23.23
C LEU A 202 -25.64 23.25 23.66
N THR A 203 -25.61 21.93 23.70
CA THR A 203 -26.70 21.18 24.33
C THR A 203 -26.77 21.53 25.83
N PRO A 204 -27.95 21.43 26.47
CA PRO A 204 -28.07 21.70 27.91
C PRO A 204 -27.06 20.91 28.76
N THR A 205 -26.77 19.65 28.40
CA THR A 205 -25.77 18.82 29.08
C THR A 205 -24.34 19.33 28.89
N GLN A 206 -23.98 19.80 27.70
CA GLN A 206 -22.66 20.39 27.44
C GLN A 206 -22.49 21.71 28.22
N ALA A 207 -23.52 22.57 28.21
CA ALA A 207 -23.52 23.82 28.96
C ALA A 207 -23.41 23.57 30.47
N LEU A 208 -24.18 22.61 30.99
CA LEU A 208 -24.12 22.20 32.40
C LEU A 208 -22.75 21.65 32.78
N ARG A 209 -22.16 20.76 31.98
CA ARG A 209 -20.83 20.20 32.25
C ARG A 209 -19.77 21.29 32.35
N ARG A 210 -19.78 22.27 31.43
CA ARG A 210 -18.86 23.42 31.45
C ARG A 210 -19.09 24.29 32.69
N LYS A 211 -20.35 24.53 33.07
CA LYS A 211 -20.71 25.28 34.28
C LYS A 211 -20.21 24.59 35.55
N VAL A 212 -20.44 23.28 35.70
CA VAL A 212 -19.99 22.49 36.86
C VAL A 212 -18.47 22.49 36.96
N ARG A 213 -17.78 22.31 35.84
CA ARG A 213 -16.31 22.39 35.79
C ARG A 213 -15.80 23.74 36.30
N GLY A 214 -16.31 24.85 35.76
CA GLY A 214 -15.88 26.18 36.18
C GLY A 214 -16.17 26.48 37.66
N LEU A 215 -17.28 25.96 38.19
CA LEU A 215 -17.56 26.05 39.63
C LEU A 215 -16.57 25.25 40.48
N ALA A 216 -16.23 24.02 40.07
CA ALA A 216 -15.27 23.18 40.79
C ALA A 216 -13.86 23.81 40.79
N GLU A 217 -13.41 24.33 39.65
CA GLU A 217 -12.14 25.07 39.52
C GLU A 217 -12.14 26.32 40.42
N GLY A 218 -13.23 27.09 40.42
CA GLY A 218 -13.38 28.27 41.28
C GLY A 218 -13.40 27.97 42.78
N LEU A 219 -13.71 26.72 43.17
CA LEU A 219 -13.64 26.23 44.54
C LEU A 219 -12.28 25.60 44.90
N GLY A 220 -11.31 25.63 43.98
CA GLY A 220 -9.95 25.15 44.21
C GLY A 220 -9.72 23.67 43.87
N LEU A 221 -10.67 23.00 43.20
CA LEU A 221 -10.46 21.66 42.68
C LEU A 221 -9.64 21.70 41.39
N THR A 222 -8.81 20.68 41.16
CA THR A 222 -8.06 20.49 39.92
C THR A 222 -8.70 19.41 39.08
N GLU A 223 -9.06 19.71 37.84
CA GLU A 223 -9.55 18.70 36.89
C GLU A 223 -8.38 17.77 36.52
N ILE A 224 -8.62 16.45 36.61
CA ILE A 224 -7.69 15.42 36.13
C ILE A 224 -8.36 14.61 35.03
N ILE A 225 -7.56 14.15 34.07
CA ILE A 225 -7.96 13.14 33.08
C ILE A 225 -7.25 11.85 33.47
N SER A 226 -8.00 10.89 34.02
CA SER A 226 -7.44 9.62 34.49
C SER A 226 -7.37 8.58 33.37
N TYR A 227 -6.55 7.55 33.57
CA TYR A 227 -6.56 6.37 32.71
C TYR A 227 -7.89 5.63 32.86
N ALA A 228 -8.47 5.23 31.73
CA ALA A 228 -9.68 4.41 31.70
C ALA A 228 -9.41 2.96 32.09
N LEU A 229 -8.20 2.46 31.82
CA LEU A 229 -7.79 1.11 32.17
C LEU A 229 -7.26 1.08 33.60
N THR A 230 -7.76 0.11 34.36
CA THR A 230 -7.33 -0.16 35.74
C THR A 230 -7.19 -1.67 35.93
N THR A 231 -6.74 -2.10 37.10
CA THR A 231 -6.62 -3.53 37.41
C THR A 231 -8.01 -4.16 37.62
N PRO A 232 -8.19 -5.47 37.36
CA PRO A 232 -9.47 -6.14 37.59
C PRO A 232 -10.00 -5.95 39.01
N GLU A 233 -9.12 -5.89 40.01
CA GLU A 233 -9.48 -5.66 41.41
C GLU A 233 -10.05 -4.25 41.62
N LYS A 234 -9.41 -3.23 41.05
CA LYS A 234 -9.87 -1.83 41.15
C LYS A 234 -11.16 -1.56 40.37
N ALA A 235 -11.47 -2.39 39.36
CA ALA A 235 -12.65 -2.22 38.53
C ALA A 235 -13.98 -2.42 39.30
N VAL A 236 -13.94 -3.10 40.44
CA VAL A 236 -15.11 -3.38 41.29
C VAL A 236 -15.01 -2.76 42.69
N GLU A 237 -13.98 -1.94 42.93
CA GLU A 237 -13.62 -1.43 44.27
C GLU A 237 -14.70 -0.55 44.92
N PHE A 238 -15.56 0.09 44.11
CA PHE A 238 -16.61 1.00 44.56
C PHE A 238 -18.02 0.62 44.03
N ALA A 239 -18.21 -0.66 43.68
CA ALA A 239 -19.48 -1.20 43.17
C ALA A 239 -20.50 -1.50 44.28
#